data_AF-A0A196SCP1-F1
#
_entry.id   AF-A0A196SCP1-F1
#
_cell.length_a   1.000
_cell.length_b   1.000
_cell.length_c   1.000
_cell.angle_alpha   90.00
_cell.angle_beta   90.00
_cell.angle_gamma   90.00
#
_symmetry.space_group_name_H-M   'P 1'
#
loop_
_entity.id
_entity.type
_entity.pdbx_description
1 polymer ?
#
loop_
_entity_poly.entity_id
_entity_poly.type
_entity_poly.pdbx_seq_one_letter_code
_entity_poly.pdbx_strand_id
1 'polypeptide(L)'
;EVRDKYIKMMKDECAMDVEVTVTLNEDEGKMLPPPPDGTPMISCSGGIIMEGHSGRLVLDNTFDKRLEVCFHDLKPVTRKCLFPSC
;
A
#
# COMPACT_ATOMS: atom_id res chain seq x y z
N GLU A 1 15.59 -12.51 -10.98
CA GLU A 1 14.89 -13.70 -10.43
C GLU A 1 13.37 -13.56 -10.43
N VAL A 2 12.76 -12.72 -9.58
CA VAL A 2 11.28 -12.62 -9.51
C VAL A 2 10.66 -12.05 -10.80
N ARG A 3 11.27 -11.01 -11.38
CA ARG A 3 10.87 -10.40 -12.65
C ARG A 3 10.83 -11.44 -13.79
N ASP A 4 11.91 -12.17 -13.96
CA ASP A 4 12.07 -13.15 -15.05
C ASP A 4 11.08 -14.30 -14.90
N LYS A 5 10.82 -14.73 -13.66
CA LYS A 5 9.81 -15.73 -13.35
C LYS A 5 8.40 -15.26 -13.72
N TYR A 6 8.05 -14.00 -13.47
CA TYR A 6 6.76 -13.44 -13.85
C TYR A 6 6.61 -13.33 -15.37
N ILE A 7 7.65 -12.85 -16.07
CA ILE A 7 7.65 -12.76 -17.54
C ILE A 7 7.45 -14.14 -18.16
N LYS A 8 8.16 -15.15 -17.64
CA LYS A 8 8.00 -16.53 -18.09
C LYS A 8 6.57 -17.04 -17.85
N MET A 9 6.02 -16.83 -16.66
CA MET A 9 4.65 -17.24 -16.34
C MET A 9 3.61 -16.60 -17.27
N MET A 10 3.75 -15.30 -17.57
CA MET A 10 2.84 -14.61 -18.48
C MET A 10 2.94 -15.11 -19.92
N LYS A 11 4.13 -15.52 -20.34
CA LYS A 11 4.32 -16.13 -21.65
C LYS A 11 3.70 -17.52 -21.72
N ASP A 12 3.94 -18.34 -20.70
CA ASP A 12 3.50 -19.75 -20.66
C ASP A 12 1.97 -19.86 -20.51
N GLU A 13 1.36 -19.03 -19.66
CA GLU A 13 -0.07 -19.13 -19.32
C GLU A 13 -0.98 -18.23 -20.17
N CYS A 14 -0.49 -17.07 -20.59
CA CYS A 14 -1.30 -16.05 -21.28
C CYS A 14 -0.88 -15.83 -22.74
N ALA A 15 0.20 -16.47 -23.21
CA ALA A 15 0.81 -16.22 -24.52
C ALA A 15 1.13 -14.73 -24.78
N MET A 16 1.40 -13.98 -23.71
CA MET A 16 1.71 -12.55 -23.77
C MET A 16 3.18 -12.30 -23.44
N ASP A 17 3.86 -11.58 -24.32
CA ASP A 17 5.18 -11.01 -24.02
C ASP A 17 4.97 -9.70 -23.27
N VAL A 18 5.38 -9.67 -22.00
CA VAL A 18 5.17 -8.52 -21.09
C VAL A 18 6.52 -7.93 -20.71
N GLU A 19 6.64 -6.62 -20.83
CA GLU A 19 7.76 -5.87 -20.29
C GLU A 19 7.42 -5.38 -18.88
N VAL A 20 8.25 -5.76 -17.90
CA VAL A 20 8.08 -5.36 -16.50
C VAL A 20 9.15 -4.35 -16.14
N THR A 21 8.73 -3.16 -15.73
CA THR A 21 9.60 -2.09 -15.24
C THR A 21 9.11 -1.68 -13.86
N VAL A 22 10.04 -1.55 -12.91
CA VAL A 22 9.77 -1.10 -11.55
C VAL A 22 10.65 0.11 -11.31
N THR A 23 10.02 1.21 -10.92
CA THR A 23 10.69 2.47 -10.65
C THR A 23 10.35 2.92 -9.23
N LEU A 24 11.23 3.72 -8.64
CA LEU A 24 11.09 4.19 -7.27
C LEU A 24 11.17 5.71 -7.26
N ASN A 25 10.09 6.36 -6.81
CA ASN A 25 10.03 7.81 -6.59
C ASN A 25 10.48 8.65 -7.80
N GLU A 26 10.08 8.26 -9.02
CA GLU A 26 10.38 9.05 -10.23
C GLU A 26 9.61 10.38 -10.28
N ASP A 27 8.46 10.45 -9.60
CA ASP A 27 7.62 11.64 -9.50
C ASP A 27 7.73 12.22 -8.09
N GLU A 28 8.43 13.36 -7.96
CA GLU A 28 8.58 14.08 -6.70
C GLU A 28 7.22 14.51 -6.11
N GLY A 29 6.21 14.74 -6.97
CA GLY A 29 4.84 15.09 -6.54
C GLY A 29 4.06 13.95 -5.91
N LYS A 30 4.56 12.71 -6.00
CA LYS A 30 3.95 11.50 -5.42
C LYS A 30 4.73 10.90 -4.26
N MET A 31 5.73 11.61 -3.75
CA MET A 31 6.45 11.17 -2.57
C MET A 31 5.52 11.12 -1.36
N LEU A 32 5.75 10.12 -0.51
CA LEU A 32 5.03 10.02 0.75
C LEU A 32 5.32 11.25 1.63
N PRO A 33 4.31 11.73 2.37
CA PRO A 33 4.50 12.85 3.27
C PRO A 33 5.54 12.51 4.35
N PRO A 34 6.24 13.52 4.89
CA PRO A 34 7.25 13.31 5.92
C PRO A 34 6.64 12.72 7.20
N PRO A 35 7.47 12.13 8.08
CA PRO A 35 7.03 11.70 9.40
C PRO A 35 6.48 12.91 10.21
N PRO A 36 5.57 12.67 11.16
CA PRO A 36 4.97 13.73 11.95
C PRO A 36 6.02 14.45 12.81
N ASP A 37 6.03 15.79 12.77
CA ASP A 37 6.95 16.65 13.51
C ASP A 37 6.28 17.34 14.73
N GLY A 38 5.14 16.80 15.17
CA GLY A 38 4.33 17.38 16.25
C GLY A 38 3.33 18.43 15.78
N THR A 39 3.37 18.85 14.51
CA THR A 39 2.29 19.64 13.90
C THR A 39 1.21 18.71 13.32
N PRO A 40 -0.09 19.07 13.43
CA PRO A 40 -1.17 18.30 12.82
C PRO A 40 -1.13 18.49 11.29
N MET A 41 -0.31 17.69 10.63
CA MET A 41 -0.17 17.61 9.18
C MET A 41 -0.43 16.18 8.70
N ILE A 42 -0.76 16.04 7.41
CA ILE A 42 -0.74 14.74 6.72
C ILE A 42 0.68 14.19 6.85
N SER A 43 0.83 13.09 7.59
CA SER A 43 2.11 12.43 7.83
C SER A 43 2.00 10.96 7.47
N CYS A 44 3.14 10.37 7.11
CA CYS A 44 3.25 8.93 6.89
C CYS A 44 4.28 8.39 7.87
N SER A 45 3.85 7.46 8.72
CA SER A 45 4.73 6.81 9.70
C SER A 45 5.68 5.79 9.03
N GLY A 46 5.50 5.54 7.73
CA GLY A 46 6.34 4.71 6.89
C GLY A 46 5.53 3.76 5.99
N GLY A 47 6.24 2.98 5.19
CA GLY A 47 5.66 2.03 4.23
C GLY A 47 5.81 2.50 2.79
N ILE A 48 4.99 1.94 1.90
CA ILE A 48 5.06 2.23 0.45
C ILE A 48 3.65 2.34 -0.13
N ILE A 49 3.53 3.12 -1.19
CA ILE A 49 2.42 3.05 -2.14
C ILE A 49 2.98 2.49 -3.44
N MET A 50 2.35 1.44 -3.96
CA MET A 50 2.70 0.88 -5.26
C MET A 50 1.61 1.22 -6.26
N GLU A 51 2.02 1.76 -7.41
CA GLU A 51 1.11 2.02 -8.53
C GLU A 51 1.43 1.06 -9.68
N GLY A 52 0.39 0.51 -10.30
CA GLY A 52 0.47 -0.36 -11.46
C GLY A 52 -0.50 0.07 -12.54
N HIS A 53 -0.27 -0.41 -13.77
CA HIS A 53 -1.15 -0.18 -14.92
C HIS A 53 -1.45 1.33 -15.13
N SER A 54 -0.39 2.13 -15.19
CA SER A 54 -0.46 3.59 -15.37
C SER A 54 -1.31 4.30 -14.31
N GLY A 55 -1.21 3.87 -13.04
CA GLY A 55 -1.90 4.48 -11.90
C GLY A 55 -3.36 4.04 -11.72
N ARG A 56 -3.87 3.11 -12.54
CA ARG A 56 -5.25 2.60 -12.35
C ARG A 56 -5.37 1.65 -11.16
N LEU A 57 -4.27 0.97 -10.81
CA LEU A 57 -4.19 0.10 -9.65
C LEU A 57 -3.24 0.74 -8.65
N VAL A 58 -3.76 1.09 -7.48
CA VAL A 58 -2.98 1.68 -6.39
C VAL A 58 -3.09 0.76 -5.18
N LEU A 59 -1.95 0.31 -4.68
CA LEU A 59 -1.84 -0.47 -3.47
C LEU A 59 -1.15 0.37 -2.40
N ASP A 60 -1.95 0.87 -1.47
CA ASP A 60 -1.47 1.61 -0.32
C ASP A 60 -1.14 0.64 0.81
N ASN A 61 0.15 0.46 1.07
CA ASN A 61 0.68 -0.33 2.16
C ASN A 61 1.46 0.54 3.14
N THR A 62 1.06 1.80 3.29
CA THR A 62 1.53 2.67 4.37
C THR A 62 1.08 2.11 5.72
N PHE A 63 1.86 2.39 6.76
CA PHE A 63 1.52 1.98 8.12
C PHE A 63 0.18 2.57 8.56
N ASP A 64 -0.05 3.85 8.22
CA ASP A 64 -1.25 4.59 8.54
C ASP A 64 -2.49 3.93 7.90
N LYS A 65 -2.40 3.54 6.62
CA LYS A 65 -3.53 2.87 5.95
C LYS A 65 -3.83 1.50 6.54
N ARG A 66 -2.80 0.71 6.87
CA ARG A 66 -2.98 -0.59 7.53
C ARG A 66 -3.64 -0.42 8.90
N LEU A 67 -3.25 0.59 9.66
CA LEU A 67 -3.83 0.88 10.97
C LEU A 67 -5.30 1.29 10.85
N GLU A 68 -5.65 2.09 9.84
CA GLU A 68 -7.04 2.48 9.55
C GLU A 68 -7.92 1.24 9.29
N VAL A 69 -7.47 0.33 8.43
CA VAL A 69 -8.18 -0.93 8.13
C VAL A 69 -8.34 -1.77 9.39
N CYS A 70 -7.26 -2.01 10.14
CA CYS A 70 -7.30 -2.74 11.40
C CYS A 70 -8.26 -2.09 12.40
N PHE A 71 -8.25 -0.77 12.52
CA PHE A 71 -9.12 -0.05 13.44
C PHE A 71 -10.60 -0.21 13.06
N HIS A 72 -10.92 -0.14 11.77
CA HIS A 72 -12.28 -0.35 11.28
C HIS A 72 -12.76 -1.77 11.58
N ASP A 73 -11.94 -2.78 11.27
CA ASP A 73 -12.31 -4.19 11.42
C ASP A 73 -12.39 -4.62 12.89
N LEU A 74 -11.50 -4.09 13.74
CA LEU A 74 -11.45 -4.40 15.16
C LEU A 74 -12.36 -3.51 16.01
N LYS A 75 -13.02 -2.50 15.42
CA LYS A 75 -13.93 -1.58 16.11
C LYS A 75 -14.95 -2.28 17.04
N PRO A 76 -15.67 -3.35 16.63
CA PRO A 76 -16.60 -4.03 17.54
C PRO A 76 -15.90 -4.74 18.71
N VAL A 77 -14.71 -5.31 18.48
CA VAL A 77 -13.91 -5.97 19.52
C VAL A 77 -13.41 -4.93 20.52
N THR A 78 -12.82 -3.84 20.02
CA THR A 78 -12.36 -2.71 20.83
C THR A 78 -13.50 -2.15 21.67
N ARG A 79 -14.71 -1.97 21.09
CA ARG A 79 -15.88 -1.51 21.84
C ARG A 79 -16.25 -2.46 22.96
N LYS A 80 -16.27 -3.78 22.70
CA LYS A 80 -16.59 -4.79 23.73
C LYS A 80 -15.56 -4.81 24.86
N CYS A 81 -14.28 -4.62 24.55
CA CYS A 81 -13.22 -4.57 25.55
C CYS A 81 -13.28 -3.30 26.41
N LEU A 82 -13.59 -2.14 25.81
CA LEU A 82 -13.66 -0.86 26.52
C LEU A 82 -14.98 -0.66 27.27
N PHE A 83 -16.09 -1.18 26.72
CA PHE A 83 -17.45 -1.02 27.25
C PHE A 83 -18.16 -2.37 27.40
N PRO A 84 -17.67 -3.27 28.28
CA PRO A 84 -18.19 -4.63 28.40
C PRO A 84 -19.62 -4.72 28.94
N SER A 85 -20.12 -3.65 29.57
CA SER A 85 -21.44 -3.58 30.21
C SER A 85 -22.50 -2.85 29.37
N CYS A 86 -22.19 -2.49 28.12
CA CYS A 86 -23.07 -1.75 27.20
C CYS A 86 -23.60 -2.63 26.06
#